data_AF-A0A131ZX03-F1
#
_entry.id   AF-A0A131ZX03-F1
#
_cell.length_a   1.000
_cell.length_b   1.000
_cell.length_c   1.000
_cell.angle_alpha   90.00
_cell.angle_beta   90.00
_cell.angle_gamma   90.00
#
_symmetry.space_group_name_H-M   'P 1'
#
loop_
_entity.id
_entity.type
_entity.pdbx_description
1 polymer ?
#
loop_
_entity_poly.entity_id
_entity_poly.type
_entity_poly.pdbx_seq_one_letter_code
_entity_poly.pdbx_strand_id
1 'polypeptide(L)'
;MSPLRIESKKRSRIEKRKIHEAKTRNEINPFELRHNKIKHQIVGRKIAKNEFGKPLINRNRAFKKREQTLLKEYRNQHKCGKGLEDLRENEDQRISKKYRNELNQIDLSLGNKFNLTHRNRPLDDLLDERPSDDENDDLFSRNDYVDSHFRGGDFQNHRTQNDILNEIIAEKRRLKEEKNESILLTEKLDDNWNQVRNYLHQNRSTETTDVNDLDRSNFDDYDKLLNQLKVDNHDQLKDVHIVNSTTKILNENNVEKSSDSSFKTKLESISKMNDIAKVIKTIKELIDLLSKINKNSILQLRDKLISLTETKLLFTPYDMAILIVSVYFKELHRLIYLIILKSMNKIKYSNLNEVACSIYLNNFLLQTMPSDRLFPELFIHLDNLFGLCLPREKVSLHSFHRLECESDCHLNVEKIAANIDSVKIKEADNYRTSLTNLFNDIFKQNDSTSTTVYNLAFQIFRLLSTACEKYSSLSNFRFFITPLIDKISILLQTDRLPKKFKSYLTNLLSKLEQKQSISRETDSDQNCHLINANRPKPFILPLLEPRFEMSNLHSLKPKQTERKKLLKKFKREFKGAQREIRKDSTFLREVYLKDVQRKDQTRKRKVKEILGDLAIQQGLYKKKSK
;
A
#
# COMPACT_ATOMS: atom_id res chain seq x y z
N MET A 1 -77.09 -11.71 62.18
CA MET A 1 -76.02 -11.53 61.16
C MET A 1 -74.70 -11.89 61.80
N SER A 2 -73.99 -12.90 61.29
CA SER A 2 -72.77 -13.43 61.92
C SER A 2 -71.61 -12.41 61.95
N PRO A 3 -70.77 -12.38 63.01
CA PRO A 3 -69.64 -11.45 63.15
C PRO A 3 -68.69 -11.43 61.93
N LEU A 4 -68.45 -12.61 61.35
CA LEU A 4 -67.67 -12.83 60.13
C LEU A 4 -68.20 -12.06 58.90
N ARG A 5 -69.51 -11.81 58.82
CA ARG A 5 -70.15 -11.09 57.71
C ARG A 5 -70.02 -9.56 57.86
N ILE A 6 -69.82 -9.07 59.08
CA ILE A 6 -69.60 -7.66 59.38
C ILE A 6 -68.12 -7.30 59.17
N GLU A 7 -67.20 -8.15 59.58
CA GLU A 7 -65.77 -7.99 59.33
C GLU A 7 -65.42 -8.03 57.83
N SER A 8 -66.01 -8.95 57.07
CA SER A 8 -65.82 -9.01 55.61
C SER A 8 -66.37 -7.77 54.89
N LYS A 9 -67.51 -7.21 55.34
CA LYS A 9 -68.04 -5.94 54.84
C LYS A 9 -67.14 -4.75 55.20
N LYS A 10 -66.55 -4.71 56.40
CA LYS A 10 -65.58 -3.67 56.79
C LYS A 10 -64.28 -3.77 55.98
N ARG A 11 -63.71 -4.97 55.82
CA ARG A 11 -62.51 -5.22 55.00
C ARG A 11 -62.71 -4.81 53.55
N SER A 12 -63.83 -5.19 52.92
CA SER A 12 -64.12 -4.80 51.53
C SER A 12 -64.30 -3.29 51.34
N ARG A 13 -64.82 -2.57 52.34
CA ARG A 13 -64.90 -1.09 52.31
C ARG A 13 -63.51 -0.44 52.41
N ILE A 14 -62.63 -0.97 53.25
CA ILE A 14 -61.24 -0.50 53.40
C ILE A 14 -60.45 -0.76 52.11
N GLU A 15 -60.58 -1.94 51.51
CA GLU A 15 -59.95 -2.27 50.22
C GLU A 15 -60.42 -1.33 49.11
N LYS A 16 -61.74 -1.05 49.01
CA LYS A 16 -62.27 -0.11 48.02
C LYS A 16 -61.73 1.31 48.19
N ARG A 17 -61.56 1.79 49.43
CA ARG A 17 -60.92 3.09 49.71
C ARG A 17 -59.46 3.10 49.28
N LYS A 18 -58.68 2.08 49.65
CA LYS A 18 -57.27 1.94 49.24
C LYS A 18 -57.10 1.85 47.71
N ILE A 19 -58.00 1.16 47.01
CA ILE A 19 -58.00 1.08 45.54
C ILE A 19 -58.31 2.45 44.92
N HIS A 20 -59.22 3.22 45.52
CA HIS A 20 -59.53 4.57 45.07
C HIS A 20 -58.36 5.54 45.29
N GLU A 21 -57.74 5.50 46.47
CA GLU A 21 -56.55 6.30 46.80
C GLU A 21 -55.35 5.96 45.88
N ALA A 22 -55.09 4.67 45.62
CA ALA A 22 -54.03 4.23 44.69
C ALA A 22 -54.29 4.70 43.24
N LYS A 23 -55.56 4.71 42.80
CA LYS A 23 -55.94 5.28 41.50
C LYS A 23 -55.72 6.80 41.44
N THR A 24 -56.01 7.52 42.53
CA THR A 24 -55.81 8.99 42.57
C THR A 24 -54.34 9.39 42.61
N ARG A 25 -53.45 8.56 43.17
CA ARG A 25 -52.02 8.85 43.28
C ARG A 25 -51.19 8.37 42.07
N ASN A 26 -51.79 7.64 41.12
CA ASN A 26 -51.08 6.96 40.03
C ASN A 26 -49.91 6.06 40.52
N GLU A 27 -49.93 5.65 41.78
CA GLU A 27 -48.92 4.79 42.39
C GLU A 27 -49.22 3.34 42.01
N ILE A 28 -48.56 2.86 40.96
CA ILE A 28 -48.61 1.45 40.59
C ILE A 28 -47.82 0.67 41.65
N ASN A 29 -48.45 -0.38 42.20
CA ASN A 29 -47.80 -1.26 43.17
C ASN A 29 -46.47 -1.80 42.58
N PRO A 30 -45.32 -1.64 43.28
CA PRO A 30 -44.02 -2.06 42.78
C PRO A 30 -43.94 -3.56 42.47
N PHE A 31 -44.73 -4.42 43.14
CA PHE A 31 -44.76 -5.85 42.86
C PHE A 31 -45.50 -6.23 41.57
N GLU A 32 -46.28 -5.31 40.98
CA GLU A 32 -46.93 -5.52 39.69
C GLU A 32 -45.99 -5.24 38.51
N LEU A 33 -44.87 -4.56 38.76
CA LEU A 33 -43.86 -4.21 37.78
C LEU A 33 -42.63 -5.10 37.91
N ARG A 34 -42.10 -5.52 36.77
CA ARG A 34 -40.78 -6.17 36.70
C ARG A 34 -39.78 -5.20 36.12
N HIS A 35 -38.77 -4.86 36.89
CA HIS A 35 -37.68 -3.97 36.47
C HIS A 35 -36.48 -4.79 36.01
N ASN A 36 -35.90 -4.42 34.86
CA ASN A 36 -34.62 -4.96 34.41
C ASN A 36 -33.53 -3.91 34.66
N LYS A 37 -32.46 -4.28 35.36
CA LYS A 37 -31.32 -3.38 35.63
C LYS A 37 -30.61 -3.03 34.33
N ILE A 38 -30.47 -1.73 34.07
CA ILE A 38 -29.70 -1.21 32.93
C ILE A 38 -28.21 -1.47 33.20
N LYS A 39 -27.50 -2.06 32.25
CA LYS A 39 -26.06 -2.37 32.39
C LYS A 39 -25.15 -1.17 32.10
N HIS A 40 -25.58 -0.29 31.20
CA HIS A 40 -24.82 0.88 30.75
C HIS A 40 -25.73 2.10 30.75
N GLN A 41 -25.33 3.15 31.45
CA GLN A 41 -26.05 4.41 31.49
C GLN A 41 -25.76 5.20 30.20
N ILE A 42 -26.79 5.38 29.37
CA ILE A 42 -26.69 6.13 28.12
C ILE A 42 -27.55 7.39 28.30
N VAL A 43 -26.92 8.55 28.29
CA VAL A 43 -27.59 9.85 28.44
C VAL A 43 -28.49 10.13 27.22
N GLY A 44 -29.66 10.73 27.43
CA GLY A 44 -30.61 11.07 26.35
C GLY A 44 -31.45 9.90 25.82
N ARG A 45 -31.25 8.68 26.34
CA ARG A 45 -32.02 7.51 25.92
C ARG A 45 -33.45 7.55 26.49
N LYS A 46 -34.45 7.44 25.60
CA LYS A 46 -35.84 7.21 26.02
C LYS A 46 -35.97 5.83 26.68
N ILE A 47 -36.73 5.77 27.78
CA ILE A 47 -37.01 4.53 28.55
C ILE A 47 -37.46 3.42 27.60
N ALA A 48 -36.65 2.37 27.48
CA ALA A 48 -36.92 1.31 26.51
C ALA A 48 -38.06 0.40 27.01
N LYS A 49 -38.86 -0.13 26.07
CA LYS A 49 -39.96 -1.09 26.36
C LYS A 49 -39.53 -2.34 27.15
N ASN A 50 -38.22 -2.64 27.20
CA ASN A 50 -37.66 -3.80 27.89
C ASN A 50 -37.21 -3.51 29.33
N GLU A 51 -37.18 -2.26 29.78
CA GLU A 51 -36.75 -1.88 31.13
C GLU A 51 -37.83 -2.17 32.18
N PHE A 52 -39.10 -2.05 31.78
CA PHE A 52 -40.26 -2.31 32.64
C PHE A 52 -41.20 -3.32 31.97
N GLY A 53 -41.55 -4.39 32.68
CA GLY A 53 -42.58 -5.34 32.29
C GLY A 53 -43.76 -5.31 33.26
N LYS A 54 -44.96 -5.69 32.79
CA LYS A 54 -46.17 -5.86 33.63
C LYS A 54 -46.62 -7.33 33.62
N PRO A 55 -45.98 -8.24 34.40
CA PRO A 55 -46.22 -9.68 34.30
C PRO A 55 -47.66 -10.08 34.59
N LEU A 56 -48.29 -9.48 35.59
CA LEU A 56 -49.63 -9.86 36.03
C LEU A 56 -50.69 -9.51 34.97
N ILE A 57 -50.62 -8.30 34.41
CA ILE A 57 -51.50 -7.86 33.32
C ILE A 57 -51.30 -8.73 32.08
N ASN A 58 -50.05 -9.04 31.72
CA ASN A 58 -49.74 -9.90 30.58
C ASN A 58 -50.25 -11.34 30.77
N ARG A 59 -50.11 -11.89 31.99
CA ARG A 59 -50.66 -13.22 32.32
C ARG A 59 -52.19 -13.24 32.24
N ASN A 60 -52.85 -12.22 32.77
CA ASN A 60 -54.31 -12.08 32.68
C ASN A 60 -54.78 -11.92 31.23
N ARG A 61 -54.08 -11.11 30.42
CA ARG A 61 -54.39 -10.97 28.98
C ARG A 61 -54.23 -12.30 28.25
N ALA A 62 -53.15 -13.03 28.51
CA ALA A 62 -52.93 -14.34 27.91
C ALA A 62 -53.98 -15.38 28.36
N PHE A 63 -54.38 -15.37 29.64
CA PHE A 63 -55.46 -16.21 30.16
C PHE A 63 -56.79 -15.92 29.45
N LYS A 64 -57.17 -14.64 29.35
CA LYS A 64 -58.38 -14.22 28.61
C LYS A 64 -58.33 -14.65 27.14
N LYS A 65 -57.16 -14.60 26.50
CA LYS A 65 -57.00 -15.08 25.12
C LYS A 65 -57.25 -16.59 25.02
N ARG A 66 -56.68 -17.40 25.93
CA ARG A 66 -56.93 -18.86 25.98
C ARG A 66 -58.39 -19.20 26.27
N GLU A 67 -59.03 -18.43 27.14
CA GLU A 67 -60.46 -18.56 27.43
C GLU A 67 -61.31 -18.25 26.19
N GLN A 68 -60.88 -17.31 25.36
CA GLN A 68 -61.57 -16.97 24.11
C GLN A 68 -61.30 -17.97 22.98
N THR A 69 -60.15 -18.64 22.94
CA THR A 69 -59.78 -19.60 21.89
C THR A 69 -59.91 -21.05 22.38
N LEU A 70 -58.93 -21.53 23.14
CA LEU A 70 -58.80 -22.93 23.58
C LEU A 70 -60.01 -23.42 24.36
N LEU A 71 -60.61 -22.61 25.24
CA LEU A 71 -61.79 -23.05 25.99
C LEU A 71 -63.01 -23.19 25.09
N LYS A 72 -63.17 -22.31 24.10
CA LYS A 72 -64.28 -22.42 23.12
C LYS A 72 -64.10 -23.65 22.24
N GLU A 73 -62.88 -23.89 21.76
CA GLU A 73 -62.52 -25.09 21.00
C GLU A 73 -62.74 -26.36 21.83
N TYR A 74 -62.29 -26.38 23.09
CA TYR A 74 -62.48 -27.49 24.02
C TYR A 74 -63.97 -27.84 24.21
N ARG A 75 -64.81 -26.83 24.40
CA ARG A 75 -66.27 -27.02 24.52
C ARG A 75 -66.91 -27.52 23.22
N ASN A 76 -66.33 -27.18 22.08
CA ASN A 76 -66.85 -27.53 20.76
C ASN A 76 -66.21 -28.79 20.15
N GLN A 77 -65.42 -29.56 20.91
CA GLN A 77 -64.68 -30.73 20.39
C GLN A 77 -65.56 -31.76 19.67
N HIS A 78 -66.80 -31.95 20.12
CA HIS A 78 -67.75 -32.90 19.55
C HIS A 78 -68.82 -32.23 18.67
N LYS A 79 -68.63 -30.95 18.32
CA LYS A 79 -69.56 -30.23 17.45
C LYS A 79 -69.11 -30.38 15.99
N CYS A 80 -69.87 -31.14 15.21
CA CYS A 80 -69.68 -31.24 13.77
C CYS A 80 -70.52 -30.17 13.06
N GLY A 81 -69.91 -29.45 12.12
CA GLY A 81 -70.55 -28.36 11.39
C GLY A 81 -70.38 -26.98 12.02
N LYS A 82 -70.12 -26.00 11.16
CA LYS A 82 -70.16 -24.57 11.46
C LYS A 82 -71.30 -24.00 10.62
N GLY A 83 -72.16 -23.18 11.22
CA GLY A 83 -73.09 -22.39 10.42
C GLY A 83 -72.26 -21.55 9.44
N LEU A 84 -72.40 -21.82 8.14
CA LEU A 84 -71.97 -20.89 7.11
C LEU A 84 -72.95 -19.73 7.18
N GLU A 85 -72.50 -18.62 7.76
CA GLU A 85 -73.23 -17.37 7.61
C GLU A 85 -73.04 -16.93 6.16
N ASP A 86 -74.08 -17.06 5.34
CA ASP A 86 -74.09 -16.43 4.03
C ASP A 86 -74.16 -14.92 4.22
N LEU A 87 -73.04 -14.25 3.94
CA LEU A 87 -72.88 -12.81 4.13
C LEU A 87 -73.69 -11.98 3.12
N ARG A 88 -74.33 -12.63 2.14
CA ARG A 88 -75.15 -11.97 1.11
C ARG A 88 -76.54 -11.55 1.60
N GLU A 89 -77.10 -12.22 2.62
CA GLU A 89 -78.45 -11.90 3.13
C GLU A 89 -78.47 -10.71 4.13
N ASN A 90 -77.31 -10.25 4.60
CA ASN A 90 -77.18 -9.23 5.66
C ASN A 90 -76.47 -7.94 5.18
N GLU A 91 -76.64 -7.54 3.92
CA GLU A 91 -76.09 -6.29 3.38
C GLU A 91 -76.48 -5.06 4.25
N ASP A 92 -77.76 -4.92 4.60
CA ASP A 92 -78.27 -3.78 5.38
C ASP A 92 -77.73 -3.70 6.80
N GLN A 93 -77.59 -4.84 7.48
CA GLN A 93 -77.01 -4.91 8.83
C GLN A 93 -75.50 -4.65 8.80
N ARG A 94 -74.82 -5.06 7.73
CA ARG A 94 -73.39 -4.78 7.54
C ARG A 94 -73.16 -3.31 7.27
N ILE A 95 -73.94 -2.69 6.37
CA ILE A 95 -73.86 -1.26 6.06
C ILE A 95 -74.14 -0.43 7.32
N SER A 96 -75.19 -0.75 8.07
CA SER A 96 -75.53 -0.03 9.30
C SER A 96 -74.53 -0.24 10.45
N LYS A 97 -73.94 -1.43 10.59
CA LYS A 97 -72.88 -1.70 11.59
C LYS A 97 -71.55 -1.05 11.19
N LYS A 98 -71.28 -0.96 9.88
CA LYS A 98 -70.14 -0.22 9.31
C LYS A 98 -70.31 1.29 9.53
N TYR A 99 -71.48 1.84 9.24
CA TYR A 99 -71.86 3.22 9.54
C TYR A 99 -71.76 3.56 11.03
N ARG A 100 -72.26 2.70 11.93
CA ARG A 100 -72.13 2.90 13.39
C ARG A 100 -70.69 2.87 13.86
N ASN A 101 -69.86 2.00 13.29
CA ASN A 101 -68.43 1.95 13.62
C ASN A 101 -67.66 3.16 13.07
N GLU A 102 -68.05 3.68 11.91
CA GLU A 102 -67.50 4.92 11.32
C GLU A 102 -67.87 6.14 12.17
N LEU A 103 -69.13 6.26 12.62
CA LEU A 103 -69.56 7.32 13.54
C LEU A 103 -68.81 7.31 14.87
N ASN A 104 -68.51 6.13 15.42
CA ASN A 104 -67.74 5.99 16.67
C ASN A 104 -66.24 6.31 16.50
N GLN A 105 -65.72 6.36 15.27
CA GLN A 105 -64.32 6.73 15.00
C GLN A 105 -64.13 8.24 14.78
N ILE A 106 -65.20 8.96 14.46
CA ILE A 106 -65.18 10.40 14.21
C ILE A 106 -65.37 11.11 15.56
N ASP A 107 -64.26 11.30 16.29
CA ASP A 107 -64.21 12.23 17.42
C ASP A 107 -63.88 13.63 16.86
N LEU A 108 -64.90 14.49 16.73
CA LEU A 108 -64.83 15.83 16.10
C LEU A 108 -64.03 16.88 16.90
N SER A 109 -63.25 16.47 17.89
CA SER A 109 -62.36 17.38 18.61
C SER A 109 -61.20 17.81 17.69
N LEU A 110 -61.17 19.10 17.35
CA LEU A 110 -60.32 19.83 16.37
C LEU A 110 -58.78 19.73 16.52
N GLY A 111 -58.24 18.74 17.24
CA GLY A 111 -56.81 18.65 17.58
C GLY A 111 -56.01 17.50 16.98
N ASN A 112 -56.62 16.52 16.30
CA ASN A 112 -55.92 15.31 15.86
C ASN A 112 -55.76 15.22 14.34
N LYS A 113 -54.53 14.93 13.88
CA LYS A 113 -54.20 14.65 12.47
C LYS A 113 -55.05 13.49 11.96
N PHE A 114 -55.86 13.75 10.94
CA PHE A 114 -56.60 12.72 10.20
C PHE A 114 -55.62 11.81 9.46
N ASN A 115 -55.67 10.51 9.72
CA ASN A 115 -54.99 9.52 8.90
C ASN A 115 -55.90 9.17 7.73
N LEU A 116 -55.51 9.58 6.52
CA LEU A 116 -56.23 9.21 5.30
C LEU A 116 -56.22 7.68 5.16
N THR A 117 -57.37 7.06 4.92
CA THR A 117 -57.49 5.60 4.79
C THR A 117 -58.18 5.26 3.47
N HIS A 118 -57.64 4.31 2.70
CA HIS A 118 -58.33 3.73 1.54
C HIS A 118 -58.78 2.30 1.92
N ARG A 119 -60.06 1.98 1.67
CA ARG A 119 -60.68 0.68 2.02
C ARG A 119 -60.41 0.24 3.47
N ASN A 120 -60.54 1.15 4.44
CA ASN A 120 -60.36 0.90 5.88
C ASN A 120 -58.94 0.47 6.32
N ARG A 121 -57.93 0.68 5.47
CA ARG A 121 -56.51 0.63 5.88
C ARG A 121 -55.95 2.04 5.85
N PRO A 122 -55.15 2.48 6.85
CA PRO A 122 -54.43 3.74 6.74
C PRO A 122 -53.59 3.68 5.47
N LEU A 123 -53.57 4.77 4.70
CA LEU A 123 -52.89 4.80 3.39
C LEU A 123 -51.40 4.42 3.50
N ASP A 124 -50.81 4.62 4.69
CA ASP A 124 -49.48 4.17 5.10
C ASP A 124 -49.28 2.64 5.01
N ASP A 125 -50.29 1.83 5.32
CA ASP A 125 -50.25 0.35 5.27
C ASP A 125 -50.46 -0.20 3.84
N LEU A 126 -50.86 0.65 2.89
CA LEU A 126 -51.12 0.26 1.50
C LEU A 126 -49.87 0.29 0.61
N LEU A 127 -48.76 0.84 1.12
CA LEU A 127 -47.49 0.89 0.40
C LEU A 127 -46.74 -0.47 0.40
N ASP A 128 -47.11 -1.40 1.28
CA ASP A 128 -46.41 -2.68 1.48
C ASP A 128 -47.02 -3.89 0.73
N GLU A 129 -48.18 -3.74 0.06
CA GLU A 129 -48.80 -4.81 -0.73
C GLU A 129 -48.77 -4.49 -2.23
N ARG A 130 -47.57 -4.51 -2.83
CA ARG A 130 -47.44 -4.72 -4.29
C ARG A 130 -47.54 -6.21 -4.59
N PRO A 131 -48.35 -6.65 -5.57
CA PRO A 131 -48.30 -8.01 -6.08
C PRO A 131 -46.93 -8.27 -6.70
N SER A 132 -46.29 -9.36 -6.28
CA SER A 132 -45.06 -9.91 -6.84
C SER A 132 -45.43 -10.73 -8.08
N ASP A 133 -45.62 -10.08 -9.23
CA ASP A 133 -45.58 -10.75 -10.53
C ASP A 133 -45.41 -9.73 -11.67
N ASP A 134 -44.19 -9.22 -11.81
CA ASP A 134 -43.68 -8.69 -13.08
C ASP A 134 -42.15 -8.71 -12.97
N GLU A 135 -41.57 -9.85 -13.34
CA GLU A 135 -40.13 -9.95 -13.61
C GLU A 135 -39.85 -9.06 -14.82
N ASN A 136 -39.43 -7.79 -14.62
CA ASN A 136 -38.57 -7.00 -15.53
C ASN A 136 -38.39 -5.51 -15.13
N ASP A 137 -38.43 -5.14 -13.84
CA ASP A 137 -37.98 -3.80 -13.42
C ASP A 137 -37.42 -3.81 -11.98
N ASP A 138 -36.35 -4.57 -11.77
CA ASP A 138 -35.48 -4.48 -10.59
C ASP A 138 -34.62 -3.20 -10.65
N LEU A 139 -35.27 -2.03 -10.51
CA LEU A 139 -34.60 -0.73 -10.41
C LEU A 139 -34.44 -0.24 -8.95
N PHE A 140 -34.69 -1.12 -7.98
CA PHE A 140 -34.37 -0.89 -6.57
C PHE A 140 -33.57 -2.08 -6.04
N SER A 141 -32.30 -2.12 -6.42
CA SER A 141 -31.37 -2.98 -5.71
C SER A 141 -31.29 -2.46 -4.27
N ARG A 142 -31.52 -3.34 -3.30
CA ARG A 142 -31.42 -3.05 -1.86
C ARG A 142 -30.05 -2.48 -1.46
N ASN A 143 -29.06 -2.54 -2.37
CA ASN A 143 -27.75 -1.95 -2.23
C ASN A 143 -27.76 -0.41 -2.37
N ASP A 144 -28.61 0.20 -3.21
CA ASP A 144 -28.62 1.67 -3.41
C ASP A 144 -29.18 2.43 -2.19
N TYR A 145 -30.13 1.80 -1.48
CA TYR A 145 -30.69 2.32 -0.23
C TYR A 145 -29.72 2.18 0.95
N VAL A 146 -28.73 1.30 0.85
CA VAL A 146 -27.74 1.03 1.91
C VAL A 146 -26.46 1.84 1.70
N ASP A 147 -26.04 2.06 0.45
CA ASP A 147 -24.84 2.84 0.12
C ASP A 147 -24.98 4.33 0.47
N SER A 148 -26.18 4.91 0.36
CA SER A 148 -26.45 6.31 0.74
C SER A 148 -26.52 6.55 2.26
N HIS A 149 -26.62 5.50 3.08
CA HIS A 149 -26.67 5.59 4.55
C HIS A 149 -25.33 5.33 5.24
N PHE A 150 -24.28 4.97 4.49
CA PHE A 150 -23.00 4.54 5.07
C PHE A 150 -21.74 5.21 4.51
N ARG A 151 -21.86 6.44 3.99
CA ARG A 151 -20.71 7.30 3.66
C ARG A 151 -20.62 8.43 4.68
N GLY A 152 -19.72 8.25 5.64
CA GLY A 152 -19.67 9.03 6.87
C GLY A 152 -19.16 10.46 6.73
N GLY A 153 -19.51 11.23 7.77
CA GLY A 153 -18.81 12.43 8.21
C GLY A 153 -19.29 13.72 7.58
N ASP A 154 -20.41 14.26 8.09
CA ASP A 154 -20.51 15.66 8.52
C ASP A 154 -21.90 15.94 9.11
N PHE A 155 -21.93 16.87 10.08
CA PHE A 155 -23.10 17.28 10.85
C PHE A 155 -24.15 17.99 9.97
N GLN A 156 -24.82 17.25 9.08
CA GLN A 156 -26.05 17.73 8.44
C GLN A 156 -27.24 17.09 9.13
N ASN A 157 -28.18 17.94 9.56
CA ASN A 157 -29.48 17.54 10.09
C ASN A 157 -30.07 16.44 9.19
N HIS A 158 -30.52 15.34 9.80
CA HIS A 158 -31.16 14.23 9.08
C HIS A 158 -32.22 14.80 8.13
N ARG A 159 -31.97 14.70 6.81
CA ARG A 159 -32.95 15.04 5.77
C ARG A 159 -34.21 14.24 6.08
N THR A 160 -35.36 14.91 6.13
CA THR A 160 -36.60 14.18 6.42
C THR A 160 -36.91 13.27 5.24
N GLN A 161 -37.62 12.16 5.49
CA GLN A 161 -38.03 11.22 4.44
C GLN A 161 -38.73 11.93 3.27
N ASN A 162 -39.46 13.01 3.56
CA ASN A 162 -40.12 13.84 2.57
C ASN A 162 -39.13 14.62 1.69
N ASP A 163 -38.03 15.11 2.25
CA ASP A 163 -37.00 15.81 1.48
C ASP A 163 -36.31 14.86 0.50
N ILE A 164 -36.01 13.64 0.96
CA ILE A 164 -35.43 12.58 0.11
C ILE A 164 -36.43 12.15 -0.96
N LEU A 165 -37.71 11.99 -0.61
CA LEU A 165 -38.76 11.64 -1.57
C LEU A 165 -38.91 12.73 -2.63
N ASN A 166 -38.88 14.00 -2.25
CA ASN A 166 -38.96 15.14 -3.17
C ASN A 166 -37.76 15.19 -4.11
N GLU A 167 -36.55 14.92 -3.61
CA GLU A 167 -35.31 14.83 -4.40
C GLU A 167 -35.41 13.70 -5.45
N ILE A 168 -35.85 12.50 -5.03
CA ILE A 168 -36.04 11.35 -5.93
C ILE A 168 -37.15 11.64 -6.97
N ILE A 169 -38.24 12.28 -6.58
CA ILE A 169 -39.33 12.64 -7.49
C ILE A 169 -38.84 13.67 -8.53
N ALA A 170 -38.06 14.66 -8.12
CA ALA A 170 -37.48 15.65 -9.02
C ALA A 170 -36.51 15.00 -10.02
N GLU A 171 -35.66 14.09 -9.56
CA GLU A 171 -34.72 13.35 -10.41
C GLU A 171 -35.44 12.44 -11.42
N LYS A 172 -36.46 11.70 -10.96
CA LYS A 172 -37.31 10.89 -11.85
C LYS A 172 -38.05 11.73 -12.89
N ARG A 173 -38.51 12.93 -12.52
CA ARG A 173 -39.18 13.84 -13.45
C ARG A 173 -38.21 14.32 -14.52
N ARG A 174 -36.98 14.69 -14.14
CA ARG A 174 -35.93 15.11 -15.06
C ARG A 174 -35.55 14.02 -16.05
N LEU A 175 -35.33 12.79 -15.58
CA LEU A 175 -35.06 11.63 -16.44
C LEU A 175 -36.21 11.33 -17.40
N LYS A 176 -37.46 11.56 -16.98
CA LYS A 176 -38.63 11.40 -17.84
C LYS A 176 -38.72 12.50 -18.90
N GLU A 177 -38.40 13.74 -18.54
CA GLU A 177 -38.33 14.86 -19.48
C GLU A 177 -37.23 14.63 -20.53
N GLU A 178 -36.03 14.22 -20.13
CA GLU A 178 -34.94 13.85 -21.05
C GLU A 178 -35.36 12.74 -22.03
N LYS A 179 -36.08 11.71 -21.55
CA LYS A 179 -36.64 10.66 -22.42
C LYS A 179 -37.69 11.21 -23.39
N ASN A 180 -38.61 12.06 -22.94
CA ASN A 180 -39.64 12.64 -23.80
C ASN A 180 -39.03 13.56 -24.87
N GLU A 181 -37.99 14.33 -24.53
CA GLU A 181 -37.24 15.14 -25.48
C GLU A 181 -36.59 14.27 -26.56
N SER A 182 -36.02 13.12 -26.17
CA SER A 182 -35.45 12.17 -27.13
C SER A 182 -36.51 11.58 -28.07
N ILE A 183 -37.70 11.24 -27.55
CA ILE A 183 -38.82 10.72 -28.35
C ILE A 183 -39.31 11.80 -29.34
N LEU A 184 -39.48 13.03 -28.87
CA LEU A 184 -39.91 14.15 -29.70
C LEU A 184 -38.87 14.48 -30.78
N LEU A 185 -37.58 14.33 -30.48
CA LEU A 185 -36.52 14.48 -31.47
C LEU A 185 -36.58 13.36 -32.52
N THR A 186 -36.87 12.12 -32.12
CA THR A 186 -37.05 11.01 -33.07
C THR A 186 -38.28 11.20 -33.97
N GLU A 187 -39.41 11.66 -33.42
CA GLU A 187 -40.61 11.99 -34.21
C GLU A 187 -40.32 13.10 -35.22
N LYS A 188 -39.59 14.16 -34.82
CA LYS A 188 -39.15 15.21 -35.75
C LYS A 188 -38.24 14.70 -36.85
N LEU A 189 -37.34 13.77 -36.55
CA LEU A 189 -36.47 13.16 -37.56
C LEU A 189 -37.27 12.30 -38.53
N ASP A 190 -38.25 11.54 -38.04
CA ASP A 190 -39.16 10.76 -38.88
C ASP A 190 -40.04 11.65 -39.76
N ASP A 191 -40.55 12.76 -39.23
CA ASP A 191 -41.31 13.76 -40.01
C ASP A 191 -40.44 14.41 -41.09
N ASN A 192 -39.22 14.81 -40.75
CA ASN A 192 -38.25 15.36 -41.70
C ASN A 192 -37.89 14.32 -42.77
N TRP A 193 -37.71 13.06 -42.38
CA TRP A 193 -37.46 11.97 -43.31
C TRP A 193 -38.66 11.72 -44.22
N ASN A 194 -39.87 11.74 -43.69
CA ASN A 194 -41.10 11.62 -44.48
C ASN A 194 -41.28 12.79 -45.44
N GLN A 195 -40.92 14.02 -45.04
CA GLN A 195 -40.90 15.18 -45.93
C GLN A 195 -39.88 14.99 -47.06
N VAL A 196 -38.63 14.65 -46.74
CA VAL A 196 -37.58 14.36 -47.74
C VAL A 196 -38.00 13.23 -48.66
N ARG A 197 -38.58 12.16 -48.12
CA ARG A 197 -39.11 11.02 -48.88
C ARG A 197 -40.24 11.46 -49.82
N ASN A 198 -41.15 12.32 -49.36
CA ASN A 198 -42.23 12.86 -50.20
C ASN A 198 -41.68 13.76 -51.30
N TYR A 199 -40.68 14.61 -51.03
CA TYR A 199 -39.99 15.39 -52.06
C TYR A 199 -39.25 14.50 -53.07
N LEU A 200 -38.61 13.43 -52.60
CA LEU A 200 -37.94 12.45 -53.46
C LEU A 200 -38.94 11.68 -54.35
N HIS A 201 -40.13 11.35 -53.83
CA HIS A 201 -41.20 10.72 -54.59
C HIS A 201 -41.90 11.68 -55.56
N GLN A 202 -42.02 12.98 -55.22
CA GLN A 202 -42.54 14.01 -56.13
C GLN A 202 -41.62 14.23 -57.34
N ASN A 203 -40.30 14.13 -57.15
CA ASN A 203 -39.33 14.14 -58.26
C ASN A 203 -39.31 12.84 -59.08
N ARG A 204 -39.96 11.76 -58.61
CA ARG A 204 -40.06 10.49 -59.32
C ARG A 204 -41.35 10.34 -60.12
N SER A 205 -42.33 11.24 -59.93
CA SER A 205 -43.65 11.21 -60.59
C SER A 205 -43.74 12.00 -61.90
N THR A 206 -42.64 12.57 -62.39
CA THR A 206 -42.55 13.20 -63.72
C THR A 206 -41.41 12.58 -64.53
N GLU A 207 -41.51 11.30 -64.83
CA GLU A 207 -40.88 10.64 -66.00
C GLU A 207 -41.36 9.19 -66.06
N THR A 208 -42.40 8.95 -66.86
CA THR A 208 -42.83 7.61 -67.28
C THR A 208 -42.09 7.23 -68.55
N THR A 209 -41.23 6.21 -68.48
CA THR A 209 -41.00 5.26 -69.58
C THR A 209 -40.45 3.95 -69.02
N ASP A 210 -41.27 2.91 -69.09
CA ASP A 210 -40.89 1.51 -68.88
C ASP A 210 -39.98 1.03 -70.01
N VAL A 211 -38.71 0.72 -69.72
CA VAL A 211 -37.89 -0.21 -70.52
C VAL A 211 -36.93 -0.98 -69.58
N ASN A 212 -37.20 -2.28 -69.44
CA ASN A 212 -36.30 -3.39 -69.10
C ASN A 212 -35.59 -3.41 -67.72
N ASP A 213 -36.16 -4.25 -66.84
CA ASP A 213 -35.50 -4.91 -65.70
C ASP A 213 -34.34 -5.81 -66.15
N LEU A 214 -33.18 -5.25 -66.51
CA LEU A 214 -31.91 -5.97 -66.65
C LEU A 214 -30.75 -4.99 -66.46
N ASP A 215 -30.49 -4.53 -65.23
CA ASP A 215 -29.16 -4.09 -64.76
C ASP A 215 -29.19 -3.78 -63.25
N ARG A 216 -29.18 -4.83 -62.42
CA ARG A 216 -28.63 -4.75 -61.04
C ARG A 216 -27.15 -5.16 -61.05
N SER A 217 -26.41 -4.60 -62.00
CA SER A 217 -25.01 -4.88 -62.28
C SER A 217 -24.26 -3.57 -62.42
N ASN A 218 -24.19 -2.82 -61.30
CA ASN A 218 -23.12 -1.87 -60.97
C ASN A 218 -23.27 -1.53 -59.48
N PHE A 219 -22.97 -2.52 -58.63
CA PHE A 219 -22.30 -2.19 -57.37
C PHE A 219 -20.91 -1.75 -57.80
N ASP A 220 -20.57 -0.48 -57.64
CA ASP A 220 -19.27 0.06 -58.05
C ASP A 220 -18.16 -0.89 -57.57
N ASP A 221 -17.26 -1.26 -58.47
CA ASP A 221 -16.12 -2.12 -58.14
C ASP A 221 -15.28 -1.51 -56.99
N TYR A 222 -15.36 -0.18 -56.84
CA TYR A 222 -14.80 0.56 -55.72
C TYR A 222 -15.41 0.17 -54.36
N ASP A 223 -16.73 -0.05 -54.28
CA ASP A 223 -17.42 -0.37 -53.02
C ASP A 223 -17.26 -1.84 -52.62
N LYS A 224 -17.18 -2.74 -53.61
CA LYS A 224 -16.77 -4.14 -53.37
C LYS A 224 -15.32 -4.20 -52.88
N LEU A 225 -14.42 -3.47 -53.53
CA LEU A 225 -13.00 -3.40 -53.17
C LEU A 225 -12.80 -2.78 -51.79
N LEU A 226 -13.53 -1.72 -51.44
CA LEU A 226 -13.45 -1.06 -50.14
C LEU A 226 -13.96 -1.94 -49.00
N ASN A 227 -15.01 -2.73 -49.25
CA ASN A 227 -15.50 -3.70 -48.28
C ASN A 227 -14.57 -4.92 -48.15
N GLN A 228 -13.92 -5.36 -49.23
CA GLN A 228 -12.85 -6.37 -49.17
C GLN A 228 -11.61 -5.85 -48.42
N LEU A 229 -11.14 -4.63 -48.69
CA LEU A 229 -9.96 -4.02 -48.04
C LEU A 229 -10.16 -3.74 -46.54
N LYS A 230 -11.41 -3.52 -46.10
CA LYS A 230 -11.76 -3.42 -44.68
C LYS A 230 -11.73 -4.78 -43.97
N VAL A 231 -11.91 -5.88 -44.69
CA VAL A 231 -11.98 -7.25 -44.14
C VAL A 231 -10.62 -7.94 -44.20
N ASP A 232 -9.82 -7.72 -45.26
CA ASP A 232 -8.59 -8.48 -45.54
C ASP A 232 -7.30 -7.90 -44.91
N ASN A 233 -7.36 -6.75 -44.24
CA ASN A 233 -6.17 -6.07 -43.68
C ASN A 233 -5.61 -6.71 -42.39
N HIS A 234 -5.93 -7.97 -42.11
CA HIS A 234 -5.53 -8.62 -40.85
C HIS A 234 -4.38 -9.64 -40.92
N ASP A 235 -3.82 -10.00 -42.08
CA ASP A 235 -2.70 -10.97 -42.13
C ASP A 235 -1.66 -10.71 -43.25
N GLN A 236 -0.42 -10.41 -42.82
CA GLN A 236 0.89 -10.73 -43.44
C GLN A 236 1.23 -10.14 -44.85
N LEU A 237 2.07 -9.11 -44.98
CA LEU A 237 3.56 -9.05 -44.95
C LEU A 237 4.31 -9.36 -46.28
N LYS A 238 5.21 -8.42 -46.66
CA LYS A 238 6.46 -8.53 -47.47
C LYS A 238 6.33 -8.54 -49.02
N ASP A 239 7.17 -7.92 -49.86
CA ASP A 239 8.56 -7.44 -49.76
C ASP A 239 8.97 -6.56 -51.00
N VAL A 240 10.03 -5.72 -50.85
CA VAL A 240 10.92 -5.00 -51.84
C VAL A 240 10.31 -4.02 -52.87
N HIS A 241 10.74 -2.78 -53.18
CA HIS A 241 11.96 -1.94 -53.15
C HIS A 241 11.44 -0.48 -53.43
N ILE A 242 11.72 0.64 -52.77
CA ILE A 242 12.94 1.49 -52.77
C ILE A 242 12.56 2.84 -52.10
N VAL A 243 13.36 3.23 -51.08
CA VAL A 243 13.79 4.60 -50.75
C VAL A 243 12.74 5.60 -50.23
N ASN A 244 12.49 5.58 -48.91
CA ASN A 244 12.88 6.63 -47.94
C ASN A 244 12.01 6.54 -46.68
N SER A 245 12.58 5.96 -45.63
CA SER A 245 11.94 5.60 -44.38
C SER A 245 11.74 6.78 -43.43
N THR A 246 10.51 6.84 -42.90
CA THR A 246 10.03 7.68 -41.80
C THR A 246 10.38 7.09 -40.42
N THR A 247 10.46 8.01 -39.45
CA THR A 247 10.04 7.91 -38.02
C THR A 247 10.59 6.75 -37.16
N LYS A 248 11.38 7.05 -36.13
CA LYS A 248 10.92 7.24 -34.73
C LYS A 248 9.92 6.17 -34.26
N ILE A 249 10.38 5.44 -33.24
CA ILE A 249 9.66 4.50 -32.36
C ILE A 249 9.62 3.07 -32.89
N LEU A 250 10.73 2.35 -32.62
CA LEU A 250 10.84 0.92 -32.23
C LEU A 250 12.30 0.46 -32.40
N ASN A 251 13.24 1.14 -31.74
CA ASN A 251 14.67 0.78 -31.75
C ASN A 251 15.34 1.23 -30.44
N GLU A 252 14.86 0.72 -29.30
CA GLU A 252 15.62 0.87 -28.05
C GLU A 252 16.65 -0.28 -27.87
N ASN A 253 16.40 -1.47 -28.42
CA ASN A 253 17.27 -2.63 -28.17
C ASN A 253 18.42 -2.88 -29.19
N ASN A 254 18.45 -2.16 -30.32
CA ASN A 254 19.46 -2.37 -31.38
C ASN A 254 20.55 -1.28 -31.45
N VAL A 255 20.31 -0.09 -30.90
CA VAL A 255 21.35 0.95 -30.79
C VAL A 255 22.40 0.56 -29.75
N GLU A 256 21.96 -0.11 -28.68
CA GLU A 256 22.76 -0.53 -27.51
C GLU A 256 23.89 -1.53 -27.82
N LYS A 257 23.71 -2.40 -28.83
CA LYS A 257 24.77 -3.36 -29.25
C LYS A 257 25.84 -2.72 -30.14
N SER A 258 25.53 -1.60 -30.80
CA SER A 258 26.46 -0.93 -31.72
C SER A 258 27.58 -0.17 -30.99
N SER A 259 27.27 0.48 -29.86
CA SER A 259 28.24 1.21 -29.04
C SER A 259 29.18 0.25 -28.29
N ASP A 260 28.65 -0.84 -27.74
CA ASP A 260 29.43 -1.85 -27.01
C ASP A 260 30.38 -2.63 -27.95
N SER A 261 29.95 -2.95 -29.17
CA SER A 261 30.82 -3.57 -30.18
C SER A 261 31.89 -2.61 -30.71
N SER A 262 31.56 -1.32 -30.87
CA SER A 262 32.55 -0.28 -31.20
C SER A 262 33.56 -0.07 -30.07
N PHE A 263 33.11 -0.08 -28.81
CA PHE A 263 33.98 -0.01 -27.64
C PHE A 263 34.93 -1.20 -27.57
N LYS A 264 34.43 -2.42 -27.79
CA LYS A 264 35.24 -3.65 -27.82
C LYS A 264 36.30 -3.63 -28.93
N THR A 265 35.92 -3.27 -30.14
CA THR A 265 36.85 -3.21 -31.28
C THR A 265 37.91 -2.12 -31.12
N LYS A 266 37.55 -0.95 -30.56
CA LYS A 266 38.51 0.11 -30.21
C LYS A 266 39.41 -0.25 -29.04
N LEU A 267 38.95 -1.06 -28.09
CA LEU A 267 39.78 -1.54 -27.00
C LEU A 267 40.77 -2.60 -27.51
N GLU A 268 40.32 -3.54 -28.35
CA GLU A 268 41.18 -4.56 -28.97
C GLU A 268 42.19 -3.98 -29.99
N SER A 269 41.87 -2.86 -30.64
CA SER A 269 42.82 -2.19 -31.53
C SER A 269 44.03 -1.63 -30.76
N ILE A 270 43.87 -1.22 -29.50
CA ILE A 270 44.98 -0.75 -28.65
C ILE A 270 46.04 -1.83 -28.45
N SER A 271 45.65 -3.11 -28.35
CA SER A 271 46.61 -4.22 -28.22
C SER A 271 47.51 -4.39 -29.45
N LYS A 272 47.12 -3.85 -30.61
CA LYS A 272 47.84 -3.95 -31.88
C LYS A 272 48.60 -2.67 -32.24
N MET A 273 48.41 -1.58 -31.48
CA MET A 273 48.96 -0.26 -31.77
C MET A 273 50.20 0.02 -30.92
N ASN A 274 51.37 0.12 -31.56
CA ASN A 274 52.61 0.54 -30.92
C ASN A 274 52.83 2.07 -30.96
N ASP A 275 52.00 2.79 -31.70
CA ASP A 275 52.12 4.25 -31.89
C ASP A 275 51.36 5.02 -30.79
N ILE A 276 52.13 5.66 -29.91
CA ILE A 276 51.66 6.31 -28.68
C ILE A 276 50.65 7.42 -28.94
N ALA A 277 50.81 8.18 -30.03
CA ALA A 277 49.90 9.27 -30.37
C ALA A 277 48.50 8.75 -30.75
N LYS A 278 48.46 7.60 -31.43
CA LYS A 278 47.21 6.93 -31.80
C LYS A 278 46.55 6.24 -30.60
N VAL A 279 47.34 5.71 -29.66
CA VAL A 279 46.84 5.17 -28.38
C VAL A 279 46.16 6.28 -27.56
N ILE A 280 46.77 7.46 -27.45
CA ILE A 280 46.15 8.58 -26.71
C ILE A 280 44.86 9.06 -27.40
N LYS A 281 44.82 9.10 -28.74
CA LYS A 281 43.61 9.47 -29.49
C LYS A 281 42.49 8.44 -29.29
N THR A 282 42.80 7.15 -29.37
CA THR A 282 41.82 6.08 -29.13
C THR A 282 41.33 6.06 -27.67
N ILE A 283 42.17 6.36 -26.68
CA ILE A 283 41.74 6.53 -25.28
C ILE A 283 40.74 7.69 -25.15
N LYS A 284 40.99 8.85 -25.79
CA LYS A 284 40.04 9.98 -25.77
C LYS A 284 38.71 9.60 -26.42
N GLU A 285 38.76 8.92 -27.56
CA GLU A 285 37.55 8.42 -28.22
C GLU A 285 36.80 7.38 -27.38
N LEU A 286 37.50 6.53 -26.62
CA LEU A 286 36.89 5.59 -25.67
C LEU A 286 36.23 6.33 -24.51
N ILE A 287 36.84 7.42 -24.02
CA ILE A 287 36.26 8.28 -22.97
C ILE A 287 34.96 8.93 -23.44
N ASP A 288 34.91 9.45 -24.67
CA ASP A 288 33.67 10.03 -25.24
C ASP A 288 32.54 8.99 -25.37
N LEU A 289 32.90 7.75 -25.68
CA LEU A 289 31.95 6.63 -25.74
C LEU A 289 31.40 6.22 -24.37
N LEU A 290 32.07 6.57 -23.25
CA LEU A 290 31.64 6.21 -21.89
C LEU A 290 30.24 6.72 -21.52
N SER A 291 29.80 7.82 -22.12
CA SER A 291 28.46 8.39 -21.91
C SER A 291 27.31 7.48 -22.35
N LYS A 292 27.60 6.46 -23.18
CA LYS A 292 26.62 5.56 -23.81
C LYS A 292 26.82 4.09 -23.44
N ILE A 293 27.54 3.80 -22.34
CA ILE A 293 27.98 2.44 -21.99
C ILE A 293 26.96 1.69 -21.12
N ASN A 294 26.75 0.41 -21.47
CA ASN A 294 25.89 -0.54 -20.77
C ASN A 294 26.63 -1.38 -19.71
N LYS A 295 25.86 -2.10 -18.88
CA LYS A 295 26.36 -3.03 -17.84
C LYS A 295 27.28 -4.14 -18.39
N ASN A 296 27.11 -4.56 -19.64
CA ASN A 296 27.90 -5.64 -20.26
C ASN A 296 29.36 -5.22 -20.53
N SER A 297 29.58 -3.99 -20.98
CA SER A 297 30.91 -3.44 -21.19
C SER A 297 31.67 -3.24 -19.88
N ILE A 298 30.97 -2.91 -18.79
CA ILE A 298 31.53 -2.88 -17.42
C ILE A 298 31.96 -4.28 -16.98
N LEU A 299 31.15 -5.31 -17.26
CA LEU A 299 31.49 -6.70 -16.96
C LEU A 299 32.72 -7.17 -17.75
N GLN A 300 32.82 -6.82 -19.04
CA GLN A 300 34.00 -7.13 -19.85
C GLN A 300 35.27 -6.42 -19.36
N LEU A 301 35.17 -5.15 -18.97
CA LEU A 301 36.29 -4.43 -18.36
C LEU A 301 36.71 -5.08 -17.03
N ARG A 302 35.74 -5.52 -16.23
CA ARG A 302 36.01 -6.26 -14.99
C ARG A 302 36.76 -7.57 -15.27
N ASP A 303 36.31 -8.37 -16.24
CA ASP A 303 36.95 -9.65 -16.58
C ASP A 303 38.37 -9.45 -17.10
N LYS A 304 38.59 -8.41 -17.92
CA LYS A 304 39.93 -8.01 -18.40
C LYS A 304 40.81 -7.49 -17.26
N LEU A 305 40.27 -6.74 -16.31
CA LEU A 305 41.02 -6.33 -15.13
C LEU A 305 41.36 -7.54 -14.24
N ILE A 306 40.48 -8.54 -14.13
CA ILE A 306 40.75 -9.78 -13.40
C ILE A 306 41.88 -10.56 -14.07
N SER A 307 41.90 -10.70 -15.40
CA SER A 307 43.02 -11.35 -16.09
C SER A 307 44.35 -10.59 -15.94
N LEU A 308 44.30 -9.26 -15.81
CA LEU A 308 45.45 -8.42 -15.43
C LEU A 308 45.85 -8.53 -13.96
N THR A 309 45.02 -9.09 -13.09
CA THR A 309 45.45 -9.42 -11.71
C THR A 309 46.28 -10.70 -11.68
N GLU A 310 46.02 -11.62 -12.61
CA GLU A 310 46.66 -12.93 -12.72
C GLU A 310 48.00 -12.83 -13.46
N THR A 311 48.01 -12.10 -14.57
CA THR A 311 49.25 -11.73 -15.28
C THR A 311 49.89 -10.53 -14.58
N LYS A 312 51.21 -10.54 -14.35
CA LYS A 312 51.92 -9.39 -13.76
C LYS A 312 51.64 -8.14 -14.62
N LEU A 313 51.36 -6.97 -14.02
CA LEU A 313 51.23 -5.72 -14.78
C LEU A 313 52.57 -5.45 -15.48
N LEU A 314 52.60 -5.59 -16.81
CA LEU A 314 53.79 -5.37 -17.65
C LEU A 314 53.93 -3.91 -18.09
N PHE A 315 53.06 -3.03 -17.57
CA PHE A 315 53.00 -1.61 -17.92
C PHE A 315 52.89 -1.38 -19.43
N THR A 316 52.15 -2.24 -20.15
CA THR A 316 51.96 -2.02 -21.58
C THR A 316 51.02 -0.84 -21.83
N PRO A 317 51.07 -0.17 -23.00
CA PRO A 317 50.13 0.90 -23.33
C PRO A 317 48.67 0.46 -23.22
N TYR A 318 48.41 -0.82 -23.51
CA TYR A 318 47.11 -1.46 -23.37
C TYR A 318 46.64 -1.57 -21.91
N ASP A 319 47.50 -2.03 -21.00
CA ASP A 319 47.15 -2.16 -19.58
C ASP A 319 46.86 -0.79 -18.95
N MET A 320 47.66 0.22 -19.31
CA MET A 320 47.49 1.59 -18.83
C MET A 320 46.22 2.24 -19.39
N ALA A 321 45.88 1.97 -20.67
CA ALA A 321 44.63 2.41 -21.26
C ALA A 321 43.41 1.80 -20.54
N ILE A 322 43.45 0.50 -20.24
CA ILE A 322 42.38 -0.18 -19.49
C ILE A 322 42.23 0.45 -18.11
N LEU A 323 43.32 0.70 -17.38
CA LEU A 323 43.26 1.32 -16.06
C LEU A 323 42.59 2.70 -16.15
N ILE A 324 43.04 3.58 -17.05
CA ILE A 324 42.52 4.95 -17.22
C ILE A 324 41.04 4.95 -17.57
N VAL A 325 40.63 4.13 -18.55
CA VAL A 325 39.22 4.04 -18.97
C VAL A 325 38.35 3.49 -17.82
N SER A 326 38.88 2.54 -17.05
CA SER A 326 38.16 1.93 -15.94
C SER A 326 37.98 2.86 -14.73
N VAL A 327 38.81 3.89 -14.56
CA VAL A 327 38.65 4.92 -13.49
C VAL A 327 37.35 5.68 -13.61
N TYR A 328 36.78 5.82 -14.80
CA TYR A 328 35.52 6.55 -14.94
C TYR A 328 34.33 5.79 -14.31
N PHE A 329 34.48 4.49 -14.01
CA PHE A 329 33.46 3.66 -13.38
C PHE A 329 33.73 3.46 -11.89
N LYS A 330 32.81 3.96 -11.04
CA LYS A 330 32.93 3.84 -9.58
C LYS A 330 32.93 2.38 -9.09
N GLU A 331 32.23 1.49 -9.79
CA GLU A 331 32.15 0.07 -9.46
C GLU A 331 33.50 -0.64 -9.57
N LEU A 332 34.38 -0.18 -10.45
CA LEU A 332 35.68 -0.80 -10.74
C LEU A 332 36.81 -0.22 -9.90
N HIS A 333 36.62 0.94 -9.26
CA HIS A 333 37.65 1.63 -8.46
C HIS A 333 38.38 0.72 -7.46
N ARG A 334 37.63 -0.07 -6.69
CA ARG A 334 38.22 -0.97 -5.69
C ARG A 334 39.17 -1.99 -6.32
N LEU A 335 38.79 -2.53 -7.47
CA LEU A 335 39.58 -3.55 -8.17
C LEU A 335 40.83 -2.93 -8.80
N ILE A 336 40.71 -1.73 -9.38
CA ILE A 336 41.84 -0.92 -9.88
C ILE A 336 42.84 -0.64 -8.77
N TYR A 337 42.37 -0.16 -7.61
CA TYR A 337 43.24 0.14 -6.48
C TYR A 337 43.99 -1.10 -6.01
N LEU A 338 43.32 -2.25 -5.94
CA LEU A 338 43.96 -3.52 -5.55
C LEU A 338 45.04 -3.94 -6.56
N ILE A 339 44.79 -3.80 -7.86
CA ILE A 339 45.79 -4.08 -8.91
C ILE A 339 47.01 -3.17 -8.76
N ILE A 340 46.78 -1.87 -8.54
CA ILE A 340 47.86 -0.91 -8.38
C ILE A 340 48.68 -1.27 -7.14
N LEU A 341 48.06 -1.42 -5.97
CA LEU A 341 48.75 -1.75 -4.72
C LEU A 341 49.52 -3.07 -4.83
N LYS A 342 48.93 -4.10 -5.45
CA LYS A 342 49.60 -5.37 -5.73
C LYS A 342 50.82 -5.20 -6.64
N SER A 343 50.73 -4.29 -7.61
CA SER A 343 51.83 -3.95 -8.50
C SER A 343 52.92 -3.17 -7.76
N MET A 344 52.55 -2.19 -6.92
CA MET A 344 53.48 -1.42 -6.09
C MET A 344 54.32 -2.34 -5.18
N ASN A 345 53.70 -3.33 -4.55
CA ASN A 345 54.38 -4.27 -3.65
C ASN A 345 55.40 -5.19 -4.36
N LYS A 346 55.32 -5.32 -5.69
CA LYS A 346 56.20 -6.18 -6.48
C LYS A 346 57.36 -5.43 -7.14
N ILE A 347 57.40 -4.10 -7.07
CA ILE A 347 58.45 -3.28 -7.68
C ILE A 347 59.72 -3.39 -6.83
N LYS A 348 60.86 -3.69 -7.48
CA LYS A 348 62.18 -3.83 -6.84
C LYS A 348 63.12 -2.65 -7.12
N TYR A 349 62.73 -1.73 -7.99
CA TYR A 349 63.54 -0.57 -8.40
C TYR A 349 64.88 -0.95 -9.06
N SER A 350 64.89 -1.95 -9.93
CA SER A 350 66.11 -2.35 -10.63
C SER A 350 66.42 -1.42 -11.81
N ASN A 351 65.40 -0.80 -12.42
CA ASN A 351 65.53 0.06 -13.61
C ASN A 351 64.89 1.44 -13.41
N LEU A 352 65.38 2.47 -14.11
CA LEU A 352 64.76 3.80 -14.16
C LEU A 352 63.32 3.76 -14.69
N ASN A 353 63.04 2.83 -15.61
CA ASN A 353 61.68 2.54 -16.06
C ASN A 353 60.75 2.14 -14.92
N GLU A 354 61.20 1.28 -14.01
CA GLU A 354 60.38 0.84 -12.87
C GLU A 354 60.13 1.99 -11.89
N VAL A 355 61.13 2.85 -11.69
CA VAL A 355 60.98 4.08 -10.89
C VAL A 355 59.97 5.04 -11.53
N ALA A 356 60.05 5.26 -12.84
CA ALA A 356 59.12 6.11 -13.58
C ALA A 356 57.69 5.55 -13.61
N CYS A 357 57.54 4.24 -13.84
CA CYS A 357 56.27 3.50 -13.72
C CYS A 357 55.66 3.71 -12.34
N SER A 358 56.49 3.65 -11.31
CA SER A 358 56.02 3.75 -9.95
C SER A 358 55.60 5.16 -9.54
N ILE A 359 56.34 6.17 -9.98
CA ILE A 359 55.94 7.58 -9.85
C ILE A 359 54.60 7.83 -10.57
N TYR A 360 54.40 7.24 -11.74
CA TYR A 360 53.14 7.33 -12.47
C TYR A 360 51.99 6.67 -11.70
N LEU A 361 52.15 5.43 -11.22
CA LEU A 361 51.11 4.74 -10.46
C LEU A 361 50.74 5.46 -9.17
N ASN A 362 51.71 5.99 -8.44
CA ASN A 362 51.43 6.77 -7.23
C ASN A 362 50.67 8.07 -7.54
N ASN A 363 51.05 8.78 -8.61
CA ASN A 363 50.33 9.98 -9.05
C ASN A 363 48.89 9.63 -9.49
N PHE A 364 48.73 8.54 -10.24
CA PHE A 364 47.43 8.05 -10.66
C PHE A 364 46.56 7.64 -9.48
N LEU A 365 47.13 6.92 -8.51
CA LEU A 365 46.45 6.57 -7.27
C LEU A 365 46.01 7.84 -6.54
N LEU A 366 46.94 8.76 -6.25
CA LEU A 366 46.63 10.00 -5.57
C LEU A 366 45.55 10.81 -6.30
N GLN A 367 45.54 10.90 -7.63
CA GLN A 367 44.50 11.61 -8.37
C GLN A 367 43.13 10.96 -8.28
N THR A 368 43.08 9.63 -8.32
CA THR A 368 41.83 8.86 -8.37
C THR A 368 41.22 8.61 -6.99
N MET A 369 41.97 8.76 -5.91
CA MET A 369 41.48 8.46 -4.56
C MET A 369 40.54 9.53 -3.98
N PRO A 370 39.49 9.10 -3.25
CA PRO A 370 38.76 9.97 -2.33
C PRO A 370 39.61 10.28 -1.09
N SER A 371 39.52 11.50 -0.56
CA SER A 371 40.35 12.00 0.55
C SER A 371 40.22 11.20 1.85
N ASP A 372 39.13 10.43 2.03
CA ASP A 372 38.84 9.71 3.27
C ASP A 372 39.52 8.33 3.37
N ARG A 373 40.13 7.82 2.29
CA ARG A 373 40.70 6.47 2.25
C ARG A 373 42.22 6.46 2.35
N LEU A 374 42.74 5.76 3.36
CA LEU A 374 44.17 5.58 3.59
C LEU A 374 44.70 4.29 2.95
N PHE A 375 45.82 4.40 2.22
CA PHE A 375 46.57 3.25 1.70
C PHE A 375 47.98 3.24 2.31
N PRO A 376 48.30 2.31 3.23
CA PRO A 376 49.61 2.25 3.87
C PRO A 376 50.74 1.90 2.88
N GLU A 377 50.46 1.11 1.84
CA GLU A 377 51.44 0.72 0.82
C GLU A 377 51.99 1.93 0.08
N LEU A 378 51.15 2.95 -0.17
CA LEU A 378 51.54 4.20 -0.81
C LEU A 378 52.62 4.92 0.01
N PHE A 379 52.45 5.01 1.33
CA PHE A 379 53.41 5.71 2.19
C PHE A 379 54.75 4.97 2.27
N ILE A 380 54.73 3.64 2.33
CA ILE A 380 55.95 2.82 2.29
C ILE A 380 56.66 3.02 0.95
N HIS A 381 55.90 3.08 -0.14
CA HIS A 381 56.47 3.31 -1.46
C HIS A 381 57.02 4.74 -1.63
N LEU A 382 56.35 5.76 -1.09
CA LEU A 382 56.86 7.14 -1.07
C LEU A 382 58.16 7.22 -0.27
N ASP A 383 58.22 6.53 0.86
CA ASP A 383 59.40 6.45 1.71
C ASP A 383 60.58 5.77 1.00
N ASN A 384 60.30 4.71 0.24
CA ASN A 384 61.30 4.04 -0.60
C ASN A 384 61.78 4.91 -1.76
N LEU A 385 60.87 5.56 -2.49
CA LEU A 385 61.24 6.48 -3.59
C LEU A 385 62.10 7.65 -3.08
N PHE A 386 61.75 8.20 -1.92
CA PHE A 386 62.57 9.23 -1.28
C PHE A 386 63.93 8.66 -0.85
N GLY A 387 63.95 7.43 -0.34
CA GLY A 387 65.15 6.63 -0.06
C GLY A 387 66.14 6.56 -1.24
N LEU A 388 65.64 6.41 -2.47
CA LEU A 388 66.48 6.36 -3.68
C LEU A 388 67.19 7.69 -4.01
N CYS A 389 66.73 8.80 -3.43
CA CYS A 389 67.33 10.13 -3.61
C CYS A 389 68.44 10.43 -2.59
N LEU A 390 68.48 9.73 -1.45
CA LEU A 390 69.54 9.86 -0.42
C LEU A 390 70.87 9.24 -0.89
N PRO A 391 72.01 9.56 -0.28
CA PRO A 391 73.28 8.88 -0.56
C PRO A 391 73.28 7.42 -0.08
N ARG A 392 73.95 6.51 -0.82
CA ARG A 392 73.95 5.04 -0.63
C ARG A 392 74.21 4.55 0.80
N GLU A 393 74.99 5.30 1.58
CA GLU A 393 75.35 4.94 2.96
C GLU A 393 74.18 5.03 3.95
N LYS A 394 73.07 5.68 3.58
CA LYS A 394 71.93 5.97 4.47
C LYS A 394 70.60 5.39 3.98
N VAL A 395 70.64 4.40 3.08
CA VAL A 395 69.44 3.85 2.42
C VAL A 395 69.01 2.54 3.09
N SER A 396 67.86 2.55 3.76
CA SER A 396 67.11 1.36 4.14
C SER A 396 65.78 1.36 3.38
N LEU A 397 65.66 0.56 2.32
CA LEU A 397 64.40 0.39 1.59
C LEU A 397 63.57 -0.69 2.26
N HIS A 398 62.29 -0.44 2.49
CA HIS A 398 61.42 -1.34 3.23
C HIS A 398 60.34 -1.91 2.33
N SER A 399 60.15 -3.23 2.35
CA SER A 399 58.92 -3.85 1.86
C SER A 399 57.73 -3.49 2.76
N PHE A 400 56.51 -3.81 2.32
CA PHE A 400 55.29 -3.61 3.13
C PHE A 400 55.37 -4.28 4.52
N HIS A 401 56.15 -5.37 4.62
CA HIS A 401 56.43 -6.10 5.85
C HIS A 401 57.65 -5.58 6.62
N ARG A 402 58.20 -4.42 6.23
CA ARG A 402 59.42 -3.79 6.76
C ARG A 402 60.66 -4.68 6.68
N LEU A 403 60.72 -5.60 5.72
CA LEU A 403 61.96 -6.30 5.35
C LEU A 403 62.78 -5.42 4.41
N GLU A 404 64.09 -5.35 4.61
CA GLU A 404 65.00 -4.58 3.76
C GLU A 404 65.07 -5.16 2.34
N CYS A 405 64.98 -4.30 1.33
CA CYS A 405 65.11 -4.67 -0.08
C CYS A 405 66.39 -4.04 -0.68
N GLU A 406 67.17 -4.84 -1.40
CA GLU A 406 68.30 -4.33 -2.19
C GLU A 406 67.78 -3.66 -3.47
N SER A 407 68.33 -2.48 -3.81
CA SER A 407 68.03 -1.76 -5.06
C SER A 407 69.28 -1.57 -5.91
N ASP A 408 69.19 -1.93 -7.19
CA ASP A 408 70.27 -1.75 -8.16
C ASP A 408 70.29 -0.32 -8.75
N CYS A 409 69.12 0.31 -8.87
CA CYS A 409 68.99 1.67 -9.41
C CYS A 409 68.99 2.71 -8.28
N HIS A 410 69.88 3.70 -8.37
CA HIS A 410 70.01 4.73 -7.34
C HIS A 410 70.18 6.11 -7.99
N LEU A 411 69.31 7.06 -7.63
CA LEU A 411 69.24 8.37 -8.28
C LEU A 411 70.30 9.34 -7.75
N ASN A 412 70.86 9.09 -6.55
CA ASN A 412 71.86 9.90 -5.83
C ASN A 412 71.96 11.36 -6.28
N VAL A 413 71.20 12.23 -5.63
CA VAL A 413 71.09 13.64 -6.01
C VAL A 413 72.43 14.40 -5.88
N GLU A 414 73.38 13.92 -5.08
CA GLU A 414 74.69 14.55 -4.89
C GLU A 414 75.58 14.47 -6.14
N LYS A 415 75.44 13.39 -6.95
CA LYS A 415 76.19 13.21 -8.20
C LYS A 415 75.65 14.07 -9.34
N ILE A 416 74.42 14.57 -9.22
CA ILE A 416 73.71 15.34 -10.25
C ILE A 416 74.21 16.79 -10.30
N ALA A 417 74.59 17.37 -9.16
CA ALA A 417 74.93 18.78 -9.03
C ALA A 417 76.18 19.23 -9.81
N ALA A 418 77.04 18.29 -10.23
CA ALA A 418 78.24 18.61 -10.98
C ALA A 418 78.00 18.87 -12.49
N ASN A 419 76.87 18.44 -13.07
CA ASN A 419 76.72 18.27 -14.53
C ASN A 419 75.44 18.89 -15.15
N ILE A 420 74.91 20.02 -14.66
CA ILE A 420 73.68 20.62 -15.23
C ILE A 420 73.83 22.11 -15.58
N ASP A 421 73.61 22.43 -16.86
CA ASP A 421 73.44 23.79 -17.38
C ASP A 421 72.07 24.38 -16.99
N SER A 422 72.08 25.65 -16.58
CA SER A 422 70.91 26.40 -16.06
C SER A 422 69.69 26.51 -17.01
N VAL A 423 69.88 26.26 -18.32
CA VAL A 423 68.83 26.36 -19.35
C VAL A 423 67.91 25.14 -19.38
N LYS A 424 68.45 23.92 -19.18
CA LYS A 424 67.66 22.66 -19.15
C LYS A 424 66.80 22.52 -17.89
N ILE A 425 67.08 23.33 -16.86
CA ILE A 425 66.37 23.32 -15.56
C ILE A 425 64.99 24.01 -15.65
N LYS A 426 64.75 24.88 -16.64
CA LYS A 426 63.43 25.55 -16.81
C LYS A 426 62.40 24.65 -17.50
N GLU A 427 62.82 23.77 -18.40
CA GLU A 427 61.95 22.76 -19.03
C GLU A 427 61.61 21.61 -18.07
N ALA A 428 62.54 21.28 -17.17
CA ALA A 428 62.36 20.31 -16.08
C ALA A 428 61.22 20.66 -15.12
N ASP A 429 60.95 21.96 -14.89
CA ASP A 429 59.91 22.43 -13.98
C ASP A 429 58.49 22.05 -14.47
N ASN A 430 58.27 21.86 -15.77
CA ASN A 430 56.98 21.43 -16.31
C ASN A 430 56.94 19.95 -16.70
N TYR A 431 58.05 19.23 -16.50
CA TYR A 431 58.10 17.81 -16.74
C TYR A 431 57.06 17.12 -15.85
N ARG A 432 56.26 16.25 -16.46
CA ARG A 432 55.42 15.27 -15.76
C ARG A 432 55.76 13.93 -16.38
N THR A 433 55.81 12.88 -15.57
CA THR A 433 55.86 11.51 -16.09
C THR A 433 54.52 11.23 -16.77
N SER A 434 54.43 11.54 -18.06
CA SER A 434 53.29 11.21 -18.92
C SER A 434 53.49 9.85 -19.58
N LEU A 435 52.40 9.24 -20.05
CA LEU A 435 52.46 7.98 -20.80
C LEU A 435 53.42 8.07 -22.01
N THR A 436 53.52 9.24 -22.64
CA THR A 436 54.47 9.49 -23.73
C THR A 436 55.93 9.30 -23.32
N ASN A 437 56.29 9.68 -22.09
CA ASN A 437 57.66 9.58 -21.61
C ASN A 437 58.00 8.15 -21.19
N LEU A 438 57.01 7.41 -20.69
CA LEU A 438 57.17 6.02 -20.27
C LEU A 438 57.39 5.08 -21.47
N PHE A 439 56.76 5.38 -22.62
CA PHE A 439 56.77 4.52 -23.80
C PHE A 439 57.77 4.94 -24.91
N ASN A 440 58.37 6.14 -24.83
CA ASN A 440 59.36 6.61 -25.80
C ASN A 440 60.79 6.05 -25.60
N ASP A 441 60.95 4.93 -24.88
CA ASP A 441 62.23 4.27 -24.59
C ASP A 441 63.35 5.15 -23.96
N ILE A 442 63.01 6.37 -23.53
CA ILE A 442 63.90 7.39 -22.92
C ILE A 442 64.64 6.83 -21.70
N PHE A 443 64.04 5.84 -21.03
CA PHE A 443 64.52 5.27 -19.77
C PHE A 443 65.11 3.84 -19.92
N LYS A 444 65.17 3.29 -21.15
CA LYS A 444 65.78 1.98 -21.43
C LYS A 444 67.29 2.05 -21.71
N GLN A 445 67.81 3.23 -22.06
CA GLN A 445 69.24 3.41 -22.27
C GLN A 445 69.95 3.57 -20.92
N ASN A 446 71.02 2.79 -20.71
CA ASN A 446 71.82 2.80 -19.47
C ASN A 446 72.56 4.14 -19.23
N ASP A 447 72.62 5.02 -20.24
CA ASP A 447 73.14 6.38 -20.13
C ASP A 447 72.02 7.35 -19.72
N SER A 448 71.64 7.29 -18.45
CA SER A 448 70.70 8.25 -17.89
C SER A 448 71.32 9.65 -17.90
N THR A 449 70.83 10.54 -18.77
CA THR A 449 71.27 11.95 -18.72
C THR A 449 71.00 12.49 -17.31
N SER A 450 71.95 13.25 -16.74
CA SER A 450 71.79 13.92 -15.43
C SER A 450 70.45 14.66 -15.30
N THR A 451 69.92 15.13 -16.44
CA THR A 451 68.60 15.77 -16.58
C THR A 451 67.42 14.81 -16.33
N THR A 452 67.44 13.55 -16.82
CA THR A 452 66.36 12.58 -16.54
C THR A 452 66.27 12.21 -15.06
N VAL A 453 67.42 11.99 -14.42
CA VAL A 453 67.51 11.65 -13.00
C VAL A 453 67.08 12.84 -12.13
N TYR A 454 67.47 14.07 -12.51
CA TYR A 454 66.96 15.32 -11.90
C TYR A 454 65.44 15.44 -12.01
N ASN A 455 64.87 15.20 -13.20
CA ASN A 455 63.44 15.28 -13.43
C ASN A 455 62.66 14.27 -12.59
N LEU A 456 63.12 13.02 -12.51
CA LEU A 456 62.50 11.98 -11.69
C LEU A 456 62.56 12.33 -10.20
N ALA A 457 63.70 12.80 -9.70
CA ALA A 457 63.84 13.25 -8.31
C ALA A 457 62.88 14.41 -7.99
N PHE A 458 62.73 15.38 -8.89
CA PHE A 458 61.78 16.47 -8.70
C PHE A 458 60.33 15.99 -8.69
N GLN A 459 59.98 14.99 -9.51
CA GLN A 459 58.65 14.38 -9.47
C GLN A 459 58.38 13.65 -8.16
N ILE A 460 59.38 12.99 -7.57
CA ILE A 460 59.25 12.33 -6.26
C ILE A 460 58.91 13.37 -5.18
N PHE A 461 59.60 14.52 -5.19
CA PHE A 461 59.29 15.60 -4.23
C PHE A 461 57.89 16.21 -4.45
N ARG A 462 57.46 16.36 -5.71
CA ARG A 462 56.09 16.80 -6.03
C ARG A 462 55.04 15.81 -5.56
N LEU A 463 55.28 14.52 -5.79
CA LEU A 463 54.41 13.43 -5.37
C LEU A 463 54.25 13.42 -3.85
N LEU A 464 55.35 13.67 -3.12
CA LEU A 464 55.30 13.80 -1.67
C LEU A 464 54.46 15.01 -1.23
N SER A 465 54.62 16.16 -1.89
CA SER A 465 53.80 17.35 -1.62
C SER A 465 52.31 17.08 -1.83
N THR A 466 51.93 16.44 -2.95
CA THR A 466 50.52 16.16 -3.27
C THR A 466 49.92 15.11 -2.33
N ALA A 467 50.69 14.09 -1.94
CA ALA A 467 50.27 13.13 -0.93
C ALA A 467 50.00 13.81 0.42
N CYS A 468 50.88 14.72 0.84
CA CYS A 468 50.74 15.42 2.11
C CYS A 468 49.59 16.45 2.12
N GLU A 469 49.25 17.05 0.99
CA GLU A 469 48.07 17.91 0.88
C GLU A 469 46.78 17.10 1.01
N LYS A 470 46.69 15.95 0.33
CA LYS A 470 45.48 15.11 0.34
C LYS A 470 45.21 14.43 1.68
N TYR A 471 46.25 13.94 2.35
CA TYR A 471 46.11 13.20 3.61
C TYR A 471 46.13 14.07 4.87
N SER A 472 46.23 15.39 4.70
CA SER A 472 46.26 16.38 5.79
C SER A 472 45.05 16.35 6.72
N SER A 473 43.91 15.80 6.29
CA SER A 473 42.67 15.74 7.06
C SER A 473 42.57 14.50 7.97
N LEU A 474 43.47 13.52 7.85
CA LEU A 474 43.43 12.30 8.64
C LEU A 474 44.04 12.52 10.03
N SER A 475 43.38 12.04 11.08
CA SER A 475 43.88 12.11 12.46
C SER A 475 45.25 11.42 12.64
N ASN A 476 45.45 10.27 11.99
CA ASN A 476 46.68 9.47 12.11
C ASN A 476 47.83 9.92 11.20
N PHE A 477 47.64 11.00 10.43
CA PHE A 477 48.59 11.49 9.42
C PHE A 477 49.99 11.77 9.99
N ARG A 478 50.06 12.25 11.24
CA ARG A 478 51.28 12.51 12.00
C ARG A 478 52.26 11.33 11.99
N PHE A 479 51.78 10.11 12.22
CA PHE A 479 52.64 8.93 12.36
C PHE A 479 53.30 8.54 11.04
N PHE A 480 52.64 8.77 9.91
CA PHE A 480 53.17 8.43 8.59
C PHE A 480 54.21 9.40 8.07
N ILE A 481 54.13 10.69 8.46
CA ILE A 481 55.05 11.72 7.97
C ILE A 481 56.34 11.82 8.76
N THR A 482 56.32 11.47 10.05
CA THR A 482 57.51 11.57 10.92
C THR A 482 58.78 10.98 10.28
N PRO A 483 58.80 9.73 9.76
CA PRO A 483 60.00 9.19 9.11
C PRO A 483 60.41 9.94 7.82
N LEU A 484 59.46 10.54 7.11
CA LEU A 484 59.73 11.33 5.90
C LEU A 484 60.37 12.69 6.26
N ILE A 485 59.92 13.34 7.33
CA ILE A 485 60.53 14.58 7.84
C ILE A 485 62.00 14.32 8.21
N ASP A 486 62.27 13.23 8.93
CA ASP A 486 63.63 12.86 9.34
C ASP A 486 64.53 12.68 8.11
N LYS A 487 64.07 11.95 7.09
CA LYS A 487 64.81 11.77 5.83
C LYS A 487 65.00 13.07 5.04
N ILE A 488 63.99 13.95 4.98
CA ILE A 488 64.12 15.27 4.33
C ILE A 488 65.17 16.13 5.04
N SER A 489 65.20 16.09 6.38
CA SER A 489 66.18 16.84 7.16
C SER A 489 67.61 16.38 6.88
N ILE A 490 67.83 15.07 6.74
CA ILE A 490 69.12 14.46 6.37
C ILE A 490 69.54 14.91 4.97
N LEU A 491 68.61 14.93 4.00
CA LEU A 491 68.90 15.36 2.63
C LEU A 491 69.26 16.85 2.56
N LEU A 492 68.63 17.69 3.39
CA LEU A 492 68.90 19.14 3.45
C LEU A 492 70.28 19.48 4.03
N GLN A 493 70.84 18.59 4.86
CA GLN A 493 72.18 18.72 5.44
C GLN A 493 73.32 18.42 4.45
N THR A 494 73.02 17.94 3.24
CA THR A 494 74.04 17.64 2.23
C THR A 494 74.48 18.89 1.46
N ASP A 495 75.80 19.10 1.34
CA ASP A 495 76.39 20.32 0.75
C ASP A 495 76.24 20.42 -0.78
N ARG A 496 75.99 19.30 -1.47
CA ARG A 496 75.97 19.21 -2.95
C ARG A 496 74.56 19.21 -3.54
N LEU A 497 73.58 19.82 -2.89
CA LEU A 497 72.20 19.87 -3.39
C LEU A 497 71.95 21.11 -4.28
N PRO A 498 71.34 20.97 -5.47
CA PRO A 498 70.87 22.10 -6.27
C PRO A 498 70.02 23.11 -5.48
N LYS A 499 70.31 24.41 -5.63
CA LYS A 499 69.64 25.51 -4.90
C LYS A 499 68.10 25.46 -4.98
N LYS A 500 67.55 25.05 -6.14
CA LYS A 500 66.10 24.87 -6.34
C LYS A 500 65.52 23.74 -5.48
N PHE A 501 66.17 22.58 -5.42
CA PHE A 501 65.75 21.49 -4.54
C PHE A 501 65.79 21.92 -3.07
N LYS A 502 66.83 22.65 -2.65
CA LYS A 502 66.94 23.19 -1.31
C LYS A 502 65.74 24.08 -0.96
N SER A 503 65.41 25.04 -1.83
CA SER A 503 64.25 25.93 -1.62
C SER A 503 62.90 25.21 -1.62
N TYR A 504 62.74 24.17 -2.45
CA TYR A 504 61.51 23.40 -2.52
C TYR A 504 61.33 22.53 -1.27
N LEU A 505 62.38 21.82 -0.87
CA LEU A 505 62.36 20.96 0.31
C LEU A 505 62.21 21.76 1.61
N THR A 506 62.78 22.97 1.74
CA THR A 506 62.53 23.85 2.91
C THR A 506 61.08 24.31 2.98
N ASN A 507 60.47 24.61 1.83
CA ASN A 507 59.05 24.98 1.77
C ASN A 507 58.13 23.78 2.08
N LEU A 508 58.51 22.57 1.68
CA LEU A 508 57.78 21.36 2.06
C LEU A 508 57.92 21.06 3.55
N LEU A 509 59.13 21.11 4.09
CA LEU A 509 59.42 20.84 5.49
C LEU A 509 58.64 21.78 6.41
N SER A 510 58.68 23.09 6.15
CA SER A 510 57.89 24.08 6.92
C SER A 510 56.38 23.84 6.86
N LYS A 511 55.83 23.47 5.69
CA LYS A 511 54.41 23.08 5.56
C LYS A 511 54.06 21.82 6.34
N LEU A 512 54.97 20.84 6.40
CA LEU A 512 54.76 19.58 7.11
C LEU A 512 54.83 19.78 8.63
N GLU A 513 55.80 20.56 9.12
CA GLU A 513 55.94 20.89 10.54
C GLU A 513 54.78 21.74 11.07
N GLN A 514 54.30 22.70 10.27
CA GLN A 514 53.10 23.50 10.61
C GLN A 514 51.86 22.62 10.73
N LYS A 515 51.68 21.64 9.82
CA LYS A 515 50.56 20.71 9.89
C LYS A 515 50.70 19.70 11.04
N GLN A 516 51.91 19.28 11.34
CA GLN A 516 52.20 18.38 12.47
C GLN A 516 51.95 19.03 13.83
N SER A 517 52.18 20.34 13.96
CA SER A 517 51.90 21.11 15.19
C SER A 517 50.40 21.32 15.41
N ILE A 518 49.63 21.63 14.35
CA ILE A 518 48.16 21.71 14.42
C ILE A 518 47.56 20.38 14.94
N SER A 519 48.12 19.23 14.54
CA SER A 519 47.68 17.93 15.06
C SER A 519 48.09 17.67 16.53
N ARG A 520 49.17 18.30 17.04
CA ARG A 520 49.59 18.16 18.45
C ARG A 520 48.62 18.85 19.41
N GLU A 521 48.07 19.99 19.00
CA GLU A 521 47.12 20.74 19.83
C GLU A 521 45.81 19.95 20.02
N THR A 522 45.37 19.22 18.99
CA THR A 522 44.19 18.34 19.07
C THR A 522 44.41 17.04 19.86
N ASP A 523 45.67 16.62 20.06
CA ASP A 523 46.02 15.41 20.81
C ASP A 523 46.19 15.66 22.33
N SER A 524 46.31 16.93 22.74
CA SER A 524 46.44 17.30 24.16
C SER A 524 45.13 17.11 24.95
N ASP A 525 44.01 17.08 24.24
CA ASP A 525 42.79 16.45 24.74
C ASP A 525 42.96 14.94 24.51
N GLN A 526 43.14 14.18 25.59
CA GLN A 526 43.08 12.72 25.60
C GLN A 526 41.70 12.22 25.11
N ASN A 527 41.47 12.27 23.81
CA ASN A 527 40.39 11.57 23.15
C ASN A 527 40.92 10.21 22.72
N CYS A 528 41.09 9.31 23.70
CA CYS A 528 40.98 7.88 23.39
C CYS A 528 39.66 7.72 22.63
N HIS A 529 39.72 7.47 21.32
CA HIS A 529 38.50 7.28 20.53
C HIS A 529 37.72 6.13 21.15
N LEU A 530 36.60 6.46 21.80
CA LEU A 530 35.62 5.49 22.28
C LEU A 530 34.97 4.88 21.04
N ILE A 531 35.56 3.83 20.47
CA ILE A 531 35.03 3.10 19.31
C ILE A 531 33.60 2.57 19.59
N ASN A 532 33.26 2.40 20.87
CA ASN A 532 31.93 2.01 21.35
C ASN A 532 31.11 3.20 21.90
N ALA A 533 31.02 4.30 21.16
CA ALA A 533 30.08 5.39 21.47
C ALA A 533 28.61 5.04 21.17
N ASN A 534 28.34 3.93 20.48
CA ASN A 534 26.99 3.45 20.25
C ASN A 534 26.47 2.71 21.49
N ARG A 535 26.12 3.44 22.55
CA ARG A 535 25.12 2.91 23.49
C ARG A 535 23.87 2.62 22.64
N PRO A 536 23.38 1.37 22.56
CA PRO A 536 22.18 1.10 21.80
C PRO A 536 21.09 1.99 22.36
N LYS A 537 20.47 2.81 21.49
CA LYS A 537 19.33 3.63 21.90
C LYS A 537 18.31 2.69 22.56
N PRO A 538 17.77 3.03 23.73
CA PRO A 538 16.83 2.14 24.42
C PRO A 538 15.69 1.78 23.46
N PHE A 539 15.34 0.49 23.41
CA PHE A 539 14.26 0.00 22.55
C PHE A 539 12.95 0.64 23.02
N ILE A 540 12.36 1.50 22.18
CA ILE A 540 11.06 2.11 22.47
C ILE A 540 10.00 1.05 22.19
N LEU A 541 9.16 0.76 23.19
CA LEU A 541 8.01 -0.13 23.01
C LEU A 541 7.13 0.41 21.87
N PRO A 542 6.78 -0.42 20.86
CA PRO A 542 5.95 0.03 19.76
C PRO A 542 4.58 0.43 20.31
N LEU A 543 4.20 1.69 20.08
CA LEU A 543 2.88 2.17 20.45
C LEU A 543 1.87 1.55 19.49
N LEU A 544 1.08 0.59 19.98
CA LEU A 544 0.04 -0.05 19.19
C LEU A 544 -1.15 0.89 19.03
N GLU A 545 -1.64 1.01 17.79
CA GLU A 545 -2.85 1.76 17.52
C GLU A 545 -4.07 1.07 18.16
N PRO A 546 -4.88 1.79 18.95
CA PRO A 546 -6.09 1.22 19.51
C PRO A 546 -7.08 0.90 18.39
N ARG A 547 -7.48 -0.37 18.29
CA ARG A 547 -8.49 -0.80 17.34
C ARG A 547 -9.89 -0.48 17.88
N PHE A 548 -10.45 0.65 17.47
CA PHE A 548 -11.86 0.98 17.70
C PHE A 548 -12.65 0.88 16.40
N GLU A 549 -13.85 0.32 16.48
CA GLU A 549 -14.77 0.23 15.35
C GLU A 549 -15.65 1.49 15.35
N MET A 550 -15.48 2.36 14.34
CA MET A 550 -16.27 3.60 14.19
C MET A 550 -17.74 3.33 13.85
N SER A 551 -18.06 2.11 13.40
CA SER A 551 -19.41 1.72 13.02
C SER A 551 -19.63 0.21 13.18
N ASN A 552 -20.86 -0.18 13.46
CA ASN A 552 -21.28 -1.60 13.62
C ASN A 552 -21.21 -2.42 12.31
N LEU A 553 -20.52 -1.94 11.26
CA LEU A 553 -20.64 -2.49 9.90
C LEU A 553 -19.65 -3.58 9.53
N HIS A 554 -18.66 -3.90 10.36
CA HIS A 554 -17.64 -4.88 10.00
C HIS A 554 -17.70 -6.13 10.87
N SER A 555 -18.83 -6.83 10.83
CA SER A 555 -18.82 -8.23 11.21
C SER A 555 -18.26 -9.06 10.06
N LEU A 556 -17.03 -9.54 10.22
CA LEU A 556 -16.31 -10.39 9.27
C LEU A 556 -17.24 -11.48 8.67
N LYS A 557 -17.30 -11.53 7.33
CA LYS A 557 -18.02 -12.50 6.48
C LYS A 557 -19.56 -12.46 6.61
N PRO A 558 -20.29 -11.89 5.63
CA PRO A 558 -21.74 -11.69 5.72
C PRO A 558 -22.50 -12.98 6.03
N LYS A 559 -22.18 -14.08 5.33
CA LYS A 559 -22.84 -15.39 5.50
C LYS A 559 -22.80 -15.93 6.94
N GLN A 560 -21.67 -15.81 7.64
CA GLN A 560 -21.55 -16.33 9.01
C GLN A 560 -22.36 -15.51 10.01
N THR A 561 -22.44 -14.21 9.77
CA THR A 561 -23.12 -13.25 10.65
C THR A 561 -24.63 -13.40 10.51
N GLU A 562 -25.11 -13.62 9.28
CA GLU A 562 -26.49 -13.96 8.98
C GLU A 562 -26.88 -15.30 9.60
N ARG A 563 -26.06 -16.34 9.47
CA ARG A 563 -26.30 -17.62 10.14
C ARG A 563 -26.43 -17.45 11.65
N LYS A 564 -25.56 -16.67 12.30
CA LYS A 564 -25.66 -16.38 13.74
C LYS A 564 -26.93 -15.59 14.09
N LYS A 565 -27.31 -14.60 13.27
CA LYS A 565 -28.57 -13.84 13.41
C LYS A 565 -29.79 -14.77 13.29
N LEU A 566 -29.81 -15.64 12.29
CA LEU A 566 -30.86 -16.63 12.07
C LEU A 566 -30.95 -17.64 13.21
N LEU A 567 -29.83 -18.18 13.67
CA LEU A 567 -29.80 -19.08 14.82
C LEU A 567 -30.34 -18.41 16.09
N LYS A 568 -30.03 -17.12 16.30
CA LYS A 568 -30.58 -16.35 17.43
C LYS A 568 -32.09 -16.15 17.30
N LYS A 569 -32.59 -15.83 16.10
CA LYS A 569 -34.03 -15.74 15.80
C LYS A 569 -34.70 -17.08 16.06
N PHE A 570 -34.20 -18.16 15.46
CA PHE A 570 -34.70 -19.53 15.64
C PHE A 570 -34.78 -19.92 17.12
N LYS A 571 -33.68 -19.76 17.89
CA LYS A 571 -33.69 -20.09 19.32
C LYS A 571 -34.69 -19.24 20.12
N ARG A 572 -34.91 -17.97 19.74
CA ARG A 572 -35.88 -17.09 20.40
C ARG A 572 -37.31 -17.53 20.09
N GLU A 573 -37.63 -17.76 18.82
CA GLU A 573 -38.97 -18.18 18.39
C GLU A 573 -39.29 -19.59 18.90
N PHE A 574 -38.35 -20.53 18.82
CA PHE A 574 -38.51 -21.89 19.37
C PHE A 574 -38.79 -21.88 20.88
N LYS A 575 -38.02 -21.12 21.67
CA LYS A 575 -38.30 -20.94 23.10
C LYS A 575 -39.61 -20.20 23.36
N GLY A 576 -40.04 -19.32 22.45
CA GLY A 576 -41.36 -18.67 22.50
C GLY A 576 -42.48 -19.68 22.33
N ALA A 577 -42.47 -20.40 21.22
CA ALA A 577 -43.45 -21.44 20.86
C ALA A 577 -43.56 -22.51 21.95
N GLN A 578 -42.42 -23.07 22.39
CA GLN A 578 -42.40 -24.08 23.45
C GLN A 578 -43.02 -23.55 24.76
N ARG A 579 -42.78 -22.28 25.12
CA ARG A 579 -43.37 -21.66 26.32
C ARG A 579 -44.88 -21.49 26.18
N GLU A 580 -45.39 -21.10 25.02
CA GLU A 580 -46.83 -20.97 24.82
C GLU A 580 -47.52 -22.35 24.82
N ILE A 581 -46.98 -23.36 24.13
CA ILE A 581 -47.50 -24.74 24.17
C ILE A 581 -47.58 -25.28 25.59
N ARG A 582 -46.53 -25.08 26.40
CA ARG A 582 -46.55 -25.51 27.82
C ARG A 582 -47.66 -24.82 28.60
N LYS A 583 -47.86 -23.52 28.43
CA LYS A 583 -48.92 -22.77 29.11
C LYS A 583 -50.32 -23.19 28.65
N ASP A 584 -50.48 -23.45 27.37
CA ASP A 584 -51.73 -23.91 26.78
C ASP A 584 -52.10 -25.30 27.30
N SER A 585 -51.12 -26.20 27.39
CA SER A 585 -51.26 -27.51 28.03
C SER A 585 -51.64 -27.38 29.51
N THR A 586 -50.99 -26.49 30.28
CA THR A 586 -51.37 -26.26 31.69
C THR A 586 -52.79 -25.70 31.82
N PHE A 587 -53.20 -24.81 30.92
CA PHE A 587 -54.55 -24.24 30.93
C PHE A 587 -55.61 -25.32 30.64
N LEU A 588 -55.41 -26.13 29.60
CA LEU A 588 -56.31 -27.23 29.27
C LEU A 588 -56.38 -28.26 30.40
N ARG A 589 -55.26 -28.56 31.05
CA ARG A 589 -55.23 -29.43 32.23
C ARG A 589 -56.07 -28.86 33.38
N GLU A 590 -55.96 -27.57 33.67
CA GLU A 590 -56.78 -26.91 34.70
C GLU A 590 -58.27 -26.92 34.36
N VAL A 591 -58.62 -26.65 33.10
CA VAL A 591 -60.00 -26.69 32.62
C VAL A 591 -60.57 -28.11 32.77
N TYR A 592 -59.84 -29.11 32.29
CA TYR A 592 -60.23 -30.52 32.40
C TYR A 592 -60.44 -30.93 33.85
N LEU A 593 -59.49 -30.62 34.74
CA LEU A 593 -59.61 -30.95 36.17
C LEU A 593 -60.83 -30.29 36.82
N LYS A 594 -61.08 -29.00 36.53
CA LYS A 594 -62.27 -28.30 37.04
C LYS A 594 -63.56 -28.92 36.53
N ASP A 595 -63.60 -29.36 35.28
CA ASP A 595 -64.76 -30.00 34.69
C ASP A 595 -65.00 -31.40 35.28
N VAL A 596 -63.95 -32.19 35.51
CA VAL A 596 -64.03 -33.48 36.23
C VAL A 596 -64.55 -33.27 37.65
N GLN A 597 -63.96 -32.34 38.41
CA GLN A 597 -64.42 -32.02 39.77
C GLN A 597 -65.89 -31.59 39.79
N ARG A 598 -66.32 -30.76 38.83
CA ARG A 598 -67.73 -30.34 38.71
C ARG A 598 -68.64 -31.53 38.42
N LYS A 599 -68.28 -32.39 37.47
CA LYS A 599 -69.04 -33.61 37.13
C LYS A 599 -69.13 -34.58 38.31
N ASP A 600 -68.05 -34.75 39.07
CA ASP A 600 -68.06 -35.59 40.27
C ASP A 600 -68.92 -35.00 41.38
N GLN A 601 -68.88 -33.69 41.61
CA GLN A 601 -69.75 -33.01 42.58
C GLN A 601 -71.23 -33.16 42.20
N THR A 602 -71.59 -32.95 40.93
CA THR A 602 -72.97 -33.11 40.48
C THR A 602 -73.43 -34.56 40.56
N ARG A 603 -72.57 -35.53 40.17
CA ARG A 603 -72.85 -36.97 40.32
C ARG A 603 -73.08 -37.33 41.78
N LYS A 604 -72.17 -36.97 42.69
CA LYS A 604 -72.29 -37.26 44.12
C LYS A 604 -73.57 -36.65 44.72
N ARG A 605 -73.91 -35.41 44.35
CA ARG A 605 -75.14 -34.76 44.79
C ARG A 605 -76.38 -35.50 44.31
N LYS A 606 -76.48 -35.81 43.01
CA LYS A 606 -77.62 -36.54 42.44
C LYS A 606 -77.78 -37.94 43.03
N VAL A 607 -76.68 -38.67 43.20
CA VAL A 607 -76.70 -40.00 43.84
C VAL A 607 -77.21 -39.89 45.27
N LYS A 608 -76.79 -38.86 46.03
CA LYS A 608 -77.28 -38.62 47.39
C LYS A 608 -78.78 -38.29 47.42
N GLU A 609 -79.27 -37.49 46.47
CA GLU A 609 -80.70 -37.17 46.31
C GLU A 609 -81.51 -38.45 46.01
N ILE A 610 -81.09 -39.25 45.01
CA ILE A 610 -81.77 -40.51 44.64
C ILE A 610 -81.78 -41.52 45.80
N LEU A 611 -80.66 -41.69 46.51
CA LEU A 611 -80.60 -42.56 47.69
C LEU A 611 -81.52 -42.07 48.81
N GLY A 612 -81.67 -40.74 48.96
CA GLY A 612 -82.63 -40.13 49.86
C GLY A 612 -84.08 -40.49 49.48
N ASP A 613 -84.44 -40.36 48.20
CA ASP A 613 -85.78 -40.69 47.71
C ASP A 613 -86.08 -42.19 47.86
N LEU A 614 -85.12 -43.06 47.56
CA LEU A 614 -85.23 -44.51 47.77
C LEU A 614 -85.45 -44.85 49.25
N ALA A 615 -84.76 -44.18 50.17
CA ALA A 615 -84.95 -44.37 51.60
C ALA A 615 -86.37 -43.96 52.05
N ILE A 616 -86.91 -42.87 51.50
CA ILE A 616 -88.30 -42.45 51.73
C ILE A 616 -89.28 -43.51 51.22
N GLN A 617 -89.09 -44.00 49.99
CA GLN A 617 -89.93 -45.06 49.41
C GLN A 617 -89.91 -46.34 50.25
N GLN A 618 -88.73 -46.78 50.69
CA GLN A 618 -88.59 -47.93 51.58
C GLN A 618 -89.33 -47.70 52.90
N GLY A 619 -89.27 -46.48 53.45
CA GLY A 619 -90.04 -46.08 54.62
C GLY A 619 -91.56 -46.17 54.39
N LEU A 620 -92.06 -45.69 53.26
CA LEU A 620 -93.48 -45.78 52.88
C LEU A 620 -93.92 -47.24 52.65
N TYR A 621 -93.10 -48.05 51.99
CA TYR A 621 -93.38 -49.48 51.79
C TYR A 621 -93.48 -50.22 53.12
N LYS A 622 -92.53 -50.00 54.03
CA LYS A 622 -92.57 -50.58 55.39
C LYS A 622 -93.80 -50.14 56.19
N LYS A 623 -94.30 -48.91 55.97
CA LYS A 623 -95.56 -48.42 56.57
C LYS A 623 -96.81 -49.07 55.96
N LYS A 624 -96.79 -49.43 54.68
CA LYS A 624 -97.91 -50.12 54.00
C LYS A 624 -97.95 -51.62 54.29
N SER A 625 -96.79 -52.23 54.56
CA SER A 625 -96.66 -53.66 54.90
C SER A 625 -96.96 -53.97 56.37
N LYS A 626 -96.99 -52.96 57.25
CA LYS A 626 -97.55 -53.04 58.60
C LYS A 626 -99.01 -52.63 58.53
#